data_AF-A0A8S2UTD5-F1
#
_entry.id   AF-A0A8S2UTD5-F1
#
_cell.length_a   1.000
_cell.length_b   1.000
_cell.length_c   1.000
_cell.angle_alpha   90.00
_cell.angle_beta   90.00
_cell.angle_gamma   90.00
#
_symmetry.space_group_name_H-M   'P 1'
#
loop_
_entity.id
_entity.type
_entity.pdbx_description
1 polymer ?
#
loop_
_entity_poly.entity_id
_entity_poly.type
_entity_poly.pdbx_seq_one_letter_code
_entity_poly.pdbx_strand_id
1 'polypeptide(L)'
;MEGAKEGIVVAGGQGEGDALTQLNGPNGLFVDTLGTLYVADYGNHRVMRWTQGATQGTIIVGGNGRGAGANQFYVPIGLSFDRHGNLYVVDMGNARV
;
A
#
# COMPACT_ATOMS: atom_id res chain seq x y z
N MET A 1 -22.53 -2.28 5.82
CA MET A 1 -23.11 -3.39 5.04
C MET A 1 -22.90 -4.64 5.85
N GLU A 2 -23.98 -5.25 6.33
CA GLU A 2 -23.94 -6.50 7.09
C GLU A 2 -24.35 -7.63 6.13
N GLY A 3 -23.53 -8.69 6.02
CA GLY A 3 -23.87 -9.91 5.27
C GLY A 3 -23.15 -10.18 3.93
N ALA A 4 -21.94 -9.67 3.70
CA ALA A 4 -21.17 -10.05 2.52
C ALA A 4 -20.82 -11.55 2.54
N LYS A 5 -21.15 -12.28 1.46
CA LYS A 5 -20.87 -13.72 1.32
C LYS A 5 -19.58 -14.02 0.55
N GLU A 6 -19.06 -13.04 -0.18
CA GLU A 6 -17.87 -13.16 -1.01
C GLU A 6 -17.07 -11.85 -0.98
N GLY A 7 -15.76 -11.96 -1.17
CA GLY A 7 -14.86 -10.83 -1.36
C GLY A 7 -14.52 -10.61 -2.83
N ILE A 8 -14.02 -9.42 -3.16
CA ILE A 8 -13.47 -9.09 -4.48
C ILE A 8 -11.98 -8.79 -4.36
N VAL A 9 -11.23 -9.02 -5.43
CA VAL A 9 -9.86 -8.53 -5.53
C VAL A 9 -9.90 -7.07 -5.98
N VAL A 10 -9.36 -6.18 -5.15
CA VAL A 10 -9.29 -4.73 -5.42
C VAL A 10 -7.88 -4.30 -5.83
N ALA A 11 -6.86 -4.93 -5.28
CA ALA A 11 -5.45 -4.63 -5.55
C ALA A 11 -4.65 -5.94 -5.67
N GLY A 12 -3.65 -5.94 -6.55
CA GLY A 12 -2.88 -7.14 -6.86
C GLY A 12 -3.69 -8.17 -7.66
N GLY A 13 -3.46 -9.46 -7.38
CA GLY A 13 -4.19 -10.58 -8.00
C GLY A 13 -3.52 -11.18 -9.24
N GLN A 14 -2.42 -10.58 -9.71
CA GLN A 14 -1.62 -11.10 -10.84
C GLN A 14 -0.36 -11.85 -10.40
N GLY A 15 -0.41 -12.46 -9.20
CA GLY A 15 0.74 -13.11 -8.57
C GLY A 15 1.64 -12.16 -7.77
N GLU A 16 2.65 -12.74 -7.12
CA GLU A 16 3.69 -12.00 -6.40
C GLU A 16 4.64 -11.33 -7.39
N GLY A 17 4.96 -10.06 -7.16
CA GLY A 17 5.91 -9.31 -7.97
C GLY A 17 5.83 -7.80 -7.77
N ASP A 18 6.56 -7.05 -8.58
CA ASP A 18 6.71 -5.59 -8.48
C ASP A 18 6.02 -4.80 -9.60
N ALA A 19 5.34 -5.47 -10.53
CA ALA A 19 4.49 -4.80 -11.51
C ALA A 19 3.38 -3.98 -10.83
N LEU A 20 2.79 -3.02 -11.55
CA LEU A 20 1.71 -2.18 -11.01
C LEU A 20 0.41 -2.96 -10.74
N THR A 21 0.29 -4.18 -11.29
CA THR A 21 -0.82 -5.11 -11.05
C THR A 21 -0.49 -6.17 -9.99
N GLN A 22 0.71 -6.13 -9.42
CA GLN A 22 1.23 -7.10 -8.47
C GLN A 22 1.57 -6.44 -7.13
N LEU A 23 1.63 -7.28 -6.10
CA LEU A 23 2.07 -6.94 -4.75
C LEU A 23 3.02 -8.04 -4.29
N ASN A 24 3.91 -7.72 -3.35
CA ASN A 24 4.81 -8.65 -2.71
C ASN A 24 4.65 -8.58 -1.18
N GLY A 25 3.97 -9.58 -0.63
CA GLY A 25 3.71 -9.71 0.80
C GLY A 25 3.04 -8.49 1.46
N PRO A 26 1.95 -7.92 0.89
CA PRO A 26 1.32 -6.71 1.44
C PRO A 26 0.87 -6.92 2.89
N ASN A 27 1.11 -5.94 3.77
CA ASN A 27 0.92 -6.12 5.22
C ASN A 27 -0.17 -5.22 5.83
N GLY A 28 -0.14 -3.92 5.49
CA GLY A 28 -1.07 -2.92 6.01
C GLY A 28 -1.89 -2.27 4.90
N LEU A 29 -3.11 -1.87 5.22
CA LEU A 29 -3.96 -1.12 4.31
C LEU A 29 -4.73 0.01 4.99
N PHE A 30 -5.13 0.99 4.19
CA PHE A 30 -6.09 2.03 4.56
C PHE A 30 -7.08 2.23 3.40
N VAL A 31 -8.36 2.43 3.72
CA VAL A 31 -9.39 2.76 2.73
C VAL A 31 -9.96 4.13 3.08
N ASP A 32 -9.89 5.07 2.14
CA ASP A 32 -10.49 6.39 2.35
C ASP A 32 -12.00 6.40 2.11
N THR A 33 -12.65 7.52 2.39
CA THR A 33 -14.11 7.68 2.22
C THR A 33 -14.58 7.61 0.77
N LEU A 34 -13.65 7.71 -0.20
CA LEU A 34 -13.93 7.56 -1.63
C LEU A 34 -13.77 6.11 -2.10
N GLY A 35 -13.40 5.18 -1.20
CA GLY A 35 -13.14 3.78 -1.53
C GLY A 35 -11.76 3.56 -2.16
N THR A 36 -10.84 4.53 -2.08
CA THR A 36 -9.46 4.36 -2.52
C THR A 36 -8.71 3.51 -1.51
N LEU A 37 -8.10 2.44 -1.97
CA LEU A 37 -7.28 1.52 -1.18
C LEU A 37 -5.80 1.93 -1.27
N TYR A 38 -5.16 2.08 -0.11
CA TYR A 38 -3.72 2.27 0.03
C TYR A 38 -3.13 1.02 0.68
N VAL A 39 -2.01 0.53 0.15
CA VAL A 39 -1.40 -0.73 0.57
C VAL A 39 0.08 -0.53 0.84
N ALA A 40 0.53 -0.99 2.01
CA ALA A 40 1.95 -1.14 2.32
C ALA A 40 2.44 -2.43 1.65
N ASP A 41 3.07 -2.27 0.50
CA ASP A 41 3.61 -3.34 -0.32
C ASP A 41 5.02 -3.69 0.19
N TYR A 42 5.01 -4.38 1.33
CA TYR A 42 6.14 -4.63 2.21
C TYR A 42 7.39 -5.17 1.48
N GLY A 43 7.23 -6.23 0.68
CA GLY A 43 8.31 -6.90 -0.03
C GLY A 43 8.92 -6.05 -1.15
N ASN A 44 8.13 -5.11 -1.69
CA ASN A 44 8.58 -4.17 -2.71
C ASN A 44 9.02 -2.81 -2.14
N HIS A 45 8.98 -2.64 -0.82
CA HIS A 45 9.41 -1.43 -0.11
C HIS A 45 8.75 -0.15 -0.65
N ARG A 46 7.43 -0.21 -0.86
CA ARG A 46 6.63 0.87 -1.44
C ARG A 46 5.24 0.96 -0.83
N VAL A 47 4.60 2.10 -1.01
CA VAL A 47 3.18 2.30 -0.77
C VAL A 47 2.48 2.49 -2.10
N MET A 48 1.43 1.71 -2.30
CA MET A 48 0.65 1.69 -3.53
C MET A 48 -0.79 2.15 -3.28
N ARG A 49 -1.40 2.78 -4.28
CA ARG A 49 -2.79 3.24 -4.25
C ARG A 49 -3.60 2.64 -5.40
N TRP A 50 -4.81 2.17 -5.10
CA TRP A 50 -5.83 1.77 -6.05
C TRP A 50 -7.12 2.55 -5.81
N THR A 51 -7.53 3.34 -6.79
CA THR A 51 -8.88 3.92 -6.81
C THR A 51 -9.91 2.85 -7.15
N GLN A 52 -11.16 3.05 -6.75
CA GLN A 52 -12.23 2.11 -7.08
C GLN A 52 -12.30 1.82 -8.58
N GLY A 53 -12.27 0.54 -8.95
CA GLY A 53 -12.32 0.10 -10.35
C GLY A 53 -11.00 0.19 -11.13
N ALA A 54 -9.90 0.59 -10.49
CA ALA A 54 -8.58 0.61 -11.15
C ALA A 54 -8.10 -0.82 -11.48
N THR A 55 -7.55 -1.00 -12.68
CA THR A 55 -6.97 -2.28 -13.11
C THR A 55 -5.51 -2.46 -12.69
N GLN A 56 -4.85 -1.37 -12.25
CA GLN A 56 -3.48 -1.35 -11.76
C GLN A 56 -3.32 -0.25 -10.71
N GLY A 57 -2.33 -0.39 -9.85
CA GLY A 57 -2.02 0.56 -8.80
C GLY A 57 -1.13 1.69 -9.27
N THR A 58 -0.95 2.67 -8.39
CA THR A 58 0.02 3.76 -8.54
C THR A 58 0.93 3.77 -7.33
N ILE A 59 2.25 3.84 -7.55
CA ILE A 59 3.21 4.06 -6.47
C ILE A 59 3.02 5.50 -5.95
N ILE A 60 2.77 5.65 -4.66
CA ILE A 60 2.63 6.97 -4.02
C ILE A 60 3.95 7.41 -3.38
N VAL A 61 4.66 6.48 -2.75
CA VAL A 61 5.97 6.72 -2.13
C VAL A 61 6.73 5.39 -2.01
N GLY A 62 8.07 5.46 -2.02
CA GLY A 62 8.94 4.27 -2.02
C GLY A 62 9.18 3.70 -3.42
N GLY A 63 9.54 2.42 -3.49
CA GLY A 63 9.83 1.74 -4.77
C GLY A 63 11.23 2.06 -5.35
N ASN A 64 12.04 2.83 -4.64
CA ASN A 64 13.42 3.18 -5.02
C ASN A 64 14.45 2.28 -4.30
N GLY A 65 14.09 1.01 -4.10
CA GLY A 65 14.85 0.04 -3.34
C GLY A 65 14.75 0.21 -1.82
N ARG A 66 15.29 -0.79 -1.12
CA ARG A 66 15.38 -0.81 0.34
C ARG A 66 16.36 0.27 0.83
N GLY A 67 15.95 1.09 1.80
CA GLY A 67 16.86 2.06 2.42
C GLY A 67 16.16 3.06 3.33
N ALA A 68 16.93 3.99 3.89
CA ALA A 68 16.47 5.02 4.82
C ALA A 68 16.38 6.42 4.19
N GLY A 69 16.57 6.54 2.87
CA GLY A 69 16.38 7.79 2.14
C GLY A 69 14.95 8.31 2.21
N ALA A 70 14.74 9.57 1.80
CA ALA A 70 13.43 10.23 1.87
C ALA A 70 12.34 9.53 1.03
N ASN A 71 12.72 8.82 -0.05
CA ASN A 71 11.81 8.07 -0.93
C ASN A 71 12.13 6.57 -0.93
N GLN A 72 12.67 6.06 0.19
CA GLN A 72 12.96 4.65 0.40
C GLN A 72 12.31 4.17 1.68
N PHE A 73 11.92 2.90 1.69
CA PHE A 73 11.48 2.21 2.89
C PHE A 73 12.34 0.99 3.13
N TYR A 74 12.30 0.50 4.35
CA TYR A 74 12.71 -0.83 4.70
C TYR A 74 11.61 -1.46 5.54
N VAL A 75 10.86 -2.39 4.95
CA VAL A 75 9.74 -3.08 5.62
C VAL A 75 8.59 -2.13 6.01
N PRO A 76 7.91 -1.44 5.08
CA PRO A 76 6.72 -0.68 5.44
C PRO A 76 5.58 -1.66 5.80
N ILE A 77 4.97 -1.49 6.97
CA ILE A 77 3.95 -2.45 7.48
C ILE A 77 2.58 -1.85 7.75
N GLY A 78 2.50 -0.54 7.97
CA GLY A 78 1.27 0.12 8.40
C GLY A 78 1.14 1.51 7.80
N LEU A 79 -0.10 1.94 7.57
CA LEU A 79 -0.43 3.21 6.97
C LEU A 79 -1.58 3.86 7.75
N SER A 80 -1.56 5.18 7.89
CA SER A 80 -2.70 5.96 8.35
C SER A 80 -2.68 7.35 7.73
N PHE A 81 -3.84 7.99 7.66
CA PHE A 81 -3.97 9.37 7.24
C PHE A 81 -4.47 10.23 8.39
N ASP A 82 -3.98 11.47 8.48
CA ASP A 82 -4.65 12.50 9.31
C ASP A 82 -5.82 13.15 8.57
N ARG A 83 -6.54 14.04 9.27
CA ARG A 83 -7.67 14.79 8.71
C ARG A 83 -7.29 15.78 7.60
N HIS A 84 -6.01 16.10 7.43
CA HIS A 84 -5.52 16.99 6.39
C HIS A 84 -5.03 16.21 5.15
N GLY A 85 -5.07 14.88 5.20
CA GLY A 85 -4.62 14.01 4.11
C GLY A 85 -3.12 13.71 4.13
N ASN A 86 -2.43 13.95 5.23
CA ASN A 86 -1.03 13.53 5.39
C ASN A 86 -0.97 12.02 5.62
N LEU A 87 -0.15 11.33 4.82
CA LEU A 87 0.13 9.90 4.97
C LEU A 87 1.25 9.67 5.99
N TYR A 88 1.00 8.78 6.95
CA TYR A 88 1.98 8.28 7.91
C TYR A 88 2.25 6.81 7.59
N VAL A 89 3.52 6.42 7.51
CA VAL A 89 3.93 5.06 7.11
C VAL A 89 4.84 4.49 8.17
N VAL A 90 4.46 3.38 8.78
CA VAL A 90 5.34 2.66 9.72
C VAL A 90 6.42 1.95 8.91
N ASP A 91 7.60 2.57 8.85
CA ASP A 91 8.81 2.08 8.19
C ASP A 91 9.65 1.25 9.16
N MET A 92 9.13 0.05 9.46
CA MET A 92 9.54 -0.78 10.59
C MET A 92 11.05 -1.08 10.59
N GLY A 93 11.62 -1.41 9.44
CA GLY A 93 13.04 -1.77 9.31
C GLY A 93 13.98 -0.58 9.51
N ASN A 94 13.48 0.66 9.36
CA ASN A 94 14.22 1.88 9.66
C ASN A 94 13.85 2.48 11.03
N ALA A 95 12.98 1.82 11.80
CA ALA A 95 12.51 2.28 13.10
C ALA A 95 11.96 3.72 13.09
N ARG A 96 11.18 4.08 12.06
CA ARG A 96 10.57 5.42 11.90
C ARG A 96 9.13 5.35 11.42
N VAL A 97 8.45 6.51 11.50
CA VAL A 97 7.13 6.79 10.90
C VAL A 97 7.22 7.99 9.99
#